data_AF-W1WCM5-F1
#
_entry.id   AF-W1WCM5-F1
#
_cell.length_a   1.000
_cell.length_b   1.000
_cell.length_c   1.000
_cell.angle_alpha   90.00
_cell.angle_beta   90.00
_cell.angle_gamma   90.00
#
_symmetry.space_group_name_H-M   'P 1'
#
loop_
_entity.id
_entity.type
_entity.pdbx_description
1 polymer ?
#
loop_
_entity_poly.entity_id
_entity_poly.type
_entity_poly.pdbx_seq_one_letter_code
_entity_poly.pdbx_strand_id
1 'polypeptide(L)' 'MKNMYIFHDFMYNDIWEVIKLIKSVELKNYKSFKKVEIDFTSNIQSENKFSFIYGENGSGKSNIISVFHFLK' A
#
# COMPACT_ATOMS: atom_id res chain seq x y z
N MET A 1 29.52 9.41 23.63
CA MET A 1 28.33 8.60 23.97
C MET A 1 27.02 9.16 23.39
N LYS A 2 26.69 10.46 23.53
CA LYS A 2 25.48 11.08 22.93
C LYS A 2 25.30 10.85 21.42
N ASN A 3 26.38 10.91 20.63
CA ASN A 3 26.29 10.70 19.18
C ASN A 3 25.80 9.28 18.84
N MET A 4 26.18 8.25 19.59
CA MET A 4 25.78 6.87 19.30
C MET A 4 24.28 6.63 19.49
N TYR A 5 23.67 7.29 20.49
CA TYR A 5 22.20 7.27 20.69
C TYR A 5 21.47 8.04 19.59
N ILE A 6 22.00 9.18 19.14
CA ILE A 6 21.42 9.95 18.04
C ILE A 6 21.44 9.15 16.73
N PHE A 7 22.54 8.47 16.43
CA PHE A 7 22.64 7.60 15.26
C PHE A 7 21.70 6.38 15.36
N HIS A 8 21.58 5.78 16.54
CA HIS A 8 20.68 4.64 16.76
C HIS A 8 19.21 5.07 16.66
N ASP A 9 18.81 6.17 17.29
CA ASP A 9 17.43 6.68 17.25
C ASP A 9 17.06 7.20 15.85
N PHE A 10 17.99 7.81 15.12
CA PHE A 10 17.76 8.24 13.74
C PHE A 10 17.52 7.04 12.81
N MET A 11 18.37 6.01 12.89
CA MET A 11 18.17 4.76 12.13
C MET A 11 16.88 4.04 12.52
N TYR A 12 16.55 3.97 13.80
CA TYR A 12 15.34 3.28 14.26
C TYR A 12 14.08 3.99 13.78
N ASN A 13 14.00 5.31 13.95
CA ASN A 13 12.83 6.08 13.51
C ASN A 13 12.66 6.08 11.99
N ASP A 14 13.74 6.18 11.21
CA ASP A 14 13.68 6.05 9.75
C ASP A 14 13.17 4.66 9.33
N ILE A 15 13.62 3.57 9.98
CA ILE A 15 13.16 2.21 9.67
C ILE A 15 11.65 2.03 9.95
N TRP A 16 11.11 2.66 11.00
CA TRP A 16 9.68 2.58 11.33
C TRP A 16 8.81 3.53 10.50
N GLU A 17 9.30 4.72 10.16
CA GLU A 17 8.67 5.65 9.21
C GLU A 17 8.57 5.02 7.80
N VAL A 18 9.56 4.22 7.41
CA VAL A 18 9.66 3.57 6.09
C VAL A 18 8.60 2.46 5.86
N ILE A 19 7.86 2.00 6.87
CA ILE A 19 6.87 0.91 6.69
C ILE A 19 5.44 1.39 7.02
N LYS A 20 4.98 2.42 6.31
CA LYS A 20 3.54 2.66 6.15
C LYS A 20 3.01 1.80 5.00
N LEU A 21 2.86 0.50 5.26
CA LEU A 21 2.32 -0.44 4.29
C LEU A 21 0.79 -0.34 4.26
N ILE A 22 0.20 -0.05 3.09
CA ILE A 22 -1.25 -0.17 2.91
C ILE A 22 -1.61 -1.66 3.08
N LYS A 23 -2.37 -1.97 4.13
CA LYS A 23 -2.80 -3.34 4.45
C LYS A 23 -4.00 -3.77 3.62
N SER A 24 -4.97 -2.87 3.44
CA SER A 24 -6.17 -3.13 2.67
C SER A 24 -6.77 -1.83 2.15
N VAL A 25 -7.64 -1.95 1.15
CA VAL A 25 -8.41 -0.85 0.56
C VAL A 25 -9.86 -1.32 0.39
N GLU A 26 -10.80 -0.58 0.98
CA GLU A 26 -12.24 -0.74 0.71
C GLU A 26 -12.76 0.51 -0.02
N LEU A 27 -13.38 0.30 -1.18
CA LEU A 27 -13.97 1.36 -2.00
C LEU A 27 -15.48 1.13 -2.10
N LYS A 28 -16.25 2.15 -1.78
CA LYS A 28 -17.71 2.16 -1.95
C LYS A 28 -18.10 3.36 -2.80
N ASN A 29 -18.87 3.12 -3.86
CA ASN A 29 -19.31 4.15 -4.80
C ASN A 29 -18.16 5.05 -5.33
N TYR A 30 -16.99 4.46 -5.60
CA TYR A 30 -15.82 5.18 -6.08
C TYR A 30 -15.67 5.02 -7.59
N LYS A 31 -15.86 6.12 -8.33
CA LYS A 31 -15.84 6.13 -9.80
C LYS A 31 -16.76 5.03 -10.38
N SER A 32 -16.18 4.06 -11.09
CA SER A 32 -16.91 2.93 -11.71
C SER A 32 -17.24 1.79 -10.74
N PHE A 33 -16.79 1.84 -9.49
CA PHE A 33 -16.94 0.74 -8.54
C PHE A 33 -18.09 0.96 -7.56
N LYS A 34 -19.05 0.02 -7.54
CA LYS A 34 -20.08 -0.04 -6.49
C LYS A 34 -19.49 -0.45 -5.15
N LYS A 35 -18.74 -1.56 -5.13
CA LYS A 35 -17.94 -2.03 -3.99
C LYS A 35 -16.70 -2.77 -4.50
N VAL A 36 -15.53 -2.46 -3.98
CA VAL A 36 -14.27 -3.20 -4.19
C VAL A 36 -13.54 -3.34 -2.86
N GLU A 37 -12.99 -4.51 -2.60
CA GLU A 37 -12.20 -4.82 -1.41
C GLU A 37 -10.91 -5.51 -1.86
N ILE A 38 -9.77 -4.97 -1.44
CA ILE A 38 -8.45 -5.51 -1.75
C ILE A 38 -7.69 -5.67 -0.43
N ASP A 39 -7.27 -6.89 -0.13
CA ASP A 39 -6.51 -7.25 1.06
C ASP A 39 -5.10 -7.71 0.68
N PHE A 40 -4.09 -6.94 1.10
CA PHE A 40 -2.68 -7.19 0.87
C PHE A 40 -2.02 -8.02 1.99
N THR A 41 -2.77 -8.42 3.01
CA THR A 41 -2.26 -9.20 4.15
C THR A 41 -2.40 -10.70 3.97
N SER A 42 -3.21 -11.14 3.00
CA SER A 42 -3.55 -12.54 2.77
C SER A 42 -2.38 -13.45 2.39
N ASN A 43 -1.22 -12.89 2.01
CA ASN A 43 -0.06 -13.68 1.56
C ASN A 43 1.30 -13.16 2.07
N ILE A 44 1.36 -12.71 3.33
CA ILE A 44 2.57 -12.16 3.99
C ILE A 44 3.81 -13.09 3.93
N GLN A 45 3.62 -14.39 3.67
CA GLN A 45 4.70 -15.37 3.62
C GLN A 45 5.48 -15.41 2.29
N SER A 46 5.01 -14.76 1.22
CA SER A 46 5.79 -14.70 -0.03
C SER A 46 6.75 -13.50 -0.03
N GLU A 47 8.05 -13.77 -0.17
CA GLU A 47 9.10 -12.75 -0.27
C GLU A 47 8.91 -11.81 -1.49
N ASN A 48 8.08 -12.23 -2.47
CA ASN A 48 7.75 -11.46 -3.66
C ASN A 48 6.45 -10.66 -3.48
N LYS A 49 6.58 -9.41 -3.03
CA LYS A 49 5.50 -8.42 -2.93
C LYS A 49 5.15 -7.81 -4.31
N PHE A 50 4.79 -8.65 -5.28
CA PHE A 50 4.41 -8.21 -6.62
C PHE A 50 2.96 -8.56 -6.93
N SER A 51 2.19 -7.61 -7.48
CA SER A 51 0.78 -7.81 -7.83
C SER A 51 0.47 -7.19 -9.19
N PHE A 52 -0.34 -7.88 -9.99
CA PHE A 52 -0.79 -7.41 -11.30
C PHE A 52 -2.29 -7.10 -11.26
N ILE A 53 -2.71 -6.04 -11.97
CA ILE A 53 -4.12 -5.71 -12.19
C ILE A 53 -4.41 -5.84 -13.69
N TYR A 54 -5.25 -6.79 -14.07
CA TYR A 54 -5.60 -7.10 -15.46
C TYR A 54 -7.12 -7.27 -15.64
N GLY A 55 -7.59 -7.30 -16.89
CA GLY A 55 -9.01 -7.36 -17.24
C GLY A 55 -9.33 -6.59 -18.53
N GLU A 56 -10.60 -6.61 -18.95
CA GLU A 56 -11.06 -6.01 -20.21
C GLU A 56 -10.97 -4.47 -20.24
N ASN A 57 -10.99 -3.89 -21.44
CA ASN A 57 -11.06 -2.43 -21.60
C ASN A 57 -12.35 -1.89 -20.99
N GLY A 58 -12.24 -0.80 -20.23
CA GLY A 58 -13.38 -0.24 -19.48
C GLY A 58 -13.68 -0.90 -18.13
N SER A 59 -12.98 -1.98 -17.74
CA SER A 59 -13.25 -2.68 -16.46
C SER A 59 -12.85 -1.91 -15.19
N GLY A 60 -12.30 -0.70 -15.32
CA GLY A 60 -11.95 0.15 -14.18
C GLY A 60 -10.55 -0.06 -13.59
N LYS A 61 -9.65 -0.80 -14.26
CA LYS A 61 -8.25 -1.01 -13.80
C LYS A 61 -7.54 0.30 -13.41
N SER A 62 -7.60 1.31 -14.28
CA SER A 62 -6.99 2.64 -14.00
C SER A 62 -7.66 3.35 -12.82
N ASN A 63 -8.94 3.06 -12.54
CA ASN A 63 -9.63 3.60 -11.36
C ASN A 63 -9.06 3.00 -10.07
N ILE A 64 -8.71 1.70 -10.04
CA ILE A 64 -8.07 1.08 -8.87
C ILE A 64 -6.70 1.74 -8.61
N ILE A 65 -5.87 1.89 -9.65
CA ILE A 65 -4.55 2.53 -9.51
C ILE A 65 -4.67 3.98 -8.99
N SER A 66 -5.69 4.72 -9.44
CA SER A 66 -5.90 6.11 -9.01
C SER A 66 -6.18 6.26 -7.50
N VAL A 67 -6.60 5.21 -6.80
CA VAL A 67 -6.82 5.24 -5.35
C VAL A 67 -5.51 5.50 -4.61
N PHE A 68 -4.42 4.86 -5.04
CA PHE A 68 -3.12 5.02 -4.40
C PHE A 68 -2.53 6.43 -4.60
N HIS A 69 -2.91 7.10 -5.69
CA HIS A 69 -2.60 8.52 -5.88
C HIS A 69 -3.45 9.43 -4.98
N PHE A 70 -4.71 9.06 -4.73
CA PHE A 70 -5.61 9.84 -3.86
C PHE A 70 -5.28 9.72 -2.37
N LEU A 71 -4.79 8.56 -1.93
CA LEU A 71 -4.46 8.28 -0.53
C LEU A 71 -3.06 8.76 -0.10
N LYS A 72 -2.26 9.28 -1.04
CA LYS A 72 -0.94 9.87 -0.78
C LYS A 72 -1.09 11.31 -0.29
#